data_AF-A0A2R3JSZ8-F1
#
_entry.id   AF-A0A2R3JSZ8-F1
#
_cell.length_a   1.000
_cell.length_b   1.000
_cell.length_c   1.000
_cell.angle_alpha   90.00
_cell.angle_beta   90.00
_cell.angle_gamma   90.00
#
_symmetry.space_group_name_H-M   'P 1'
#
loop_
_entity.id
_entity.type
_entity.pdbx_description
1 polymer ?
#
loop_
_entity_poly.entity_id
_entity_poly.type
_entity_poly.pdbx_seq_one_letter_code
_entity_poly.pdbx_strand_id
1 'polypeptide(L)' 'MKKVTSTLAKKNINQLLTIVNQGHDTIEVENPNTQDSAVMVSMKDWLQIVATLAKQNNHDMEFS' A
#
# COMPACT_ATOMS: atom_id res chain seq x y z
N MET A 1 -9.27 0.92 5.12
CA MET A 1 -8.64 1.16 3.81
C MET A 1 -9.57 2.04 2.99
N LYS A 2 -9.08 3.17 2.46
CA LYS A 2 -9.87 4.07 1.59
C LYS A 2 -9.77 3.58 0.14
N LYS A 3 -10.81 3.76 -0.68
CA LYS A 3 -10.84 3.35 -2.09
C LYS A 3 -11.10 4.56 -2.99
N VAL A 4 -10.34 4.67 -4.09
CA VAL A 4 -10.46 5.73 -5.09
C VAL A 4 -10.29 5.15 -6.50
N THR A 5 -10.92 5.79 -7.50
CA THR A 5 -10.69 5.41 -8.89
C THR A 5 -9.37 5.97 -9.41
N SER A 6 -8.78 5.31 -10.40
CA SER A 6 -7.53 5.75 -11.06
C SER A 6 -7.66 7.15 -11.67
N THR A 7 -8.84 7.51 -12.17
CA THR A 7 -9.14 8.87 -12.67
C THR A 7 -9.10 9.90 -11.54
N LEU A 8 -9.68 9.59 -10.38
CA LEU A 8 -9.65 10.49 -9.22
C LEU A 8 -8.24 10.60 -8.63
N ALA A 9 -7.51 9.48 -8.60
CA ALA A 9 -6.14 9.44 -8.11
C ALA A 9 -5.19 10.30 -8.94
N LYS A 10 -5.29 10.23 -10.28
CA LYS A 10 -4.51 11.07 -11.19
C LYS A 10 -4.73 12.56 -10.95
N LYS A 11 -5.98 12.97 -10.66
CA LYS A 11 -6.32 14.38 -10.40
C LYS A 11 -5.82 14.88 -9.04
N ASN A 12 -5.68 14.01 -8.05
CA ASN A 12 -5.41 14.40 -6.66
C ASN A 12 -4.14 13.78 -6.08
N ILE A 13 -3.16 13.41 -6.93
CA ILE A 13 -2.01 12.60 -6.51
C ILE A 13 -1.23 13.21 -5.33
N ASN A 14 -1.04 14.53 -5.30
CA ASN A 14 -0.32 15.20 -4.22
C ASN A 14 -1.04 15.07 -2.86
N GLN A 15 -2.37 15.21 -2.84
CA GLN A 15 -3.16 15.06 -1.62
C GLN A 15 -3.12 13.61 -1.13
N LEU A 16 -3.22 12.65 -2.05
CA LEU A 16 -3.12 11.22 -1.72
C LEU A 16 -1.73 10.88 -1.16
N LEU A 17 -0.66 11.45 -1.72
CA LEU A 17 0.71 11.32 -1.19
C LEU A 17 0.84 11.90 0.23
N THR A 18 0.21 13.04 0.51
CA THR A 18 0.16 13.58 1.88
C THR A 18 -0.56 12.64 2.83
N ILE A 19 -1.72 12.11 2.42
CA ILE A 19 -2.52 11.20 3.24
C ILE A 19 -1.74 9.93 3.58
N VAL A 20 -1.12 9.27 2.58
CA VAL A 20 -0.41 8.01 2.85
C VAL A 20 0.86 8.23 3.66
N ASN A 21 1.62 9.31 3.40
CA ASN A 21 2.91 9.53 4.07
C ASN A 21 2.78 10.10 5.49
N GLN A 22 1.76 10.93 5.75
CA GLN A 22 1.58 11.57 7.07
C GLN A 22 0.51 10.88 7.90
N GLY A 23 -0.55 10.41 7.25
CA GLY A 23 -1.67 9.74 7.92
C GLY A 23 -1.43 8.26 8.18
N HIS A 24 -0.37 7.66 7.62
CA HIS A 24 -0.12 6.21 7.63
C HIS A 24 -1.32 5.39 7.11
N ASP A 25 -2.15 6.03 6.29
CA ASP A 25 -3.34 5.44 5.67
C ASP A 25 -2.93 4.60 4.46
N THR A 26 -3.70 3.55 4.20
CA THR A 26 -3.64 2.77 2.95
C THR A 26 -4.81 3.12 2.04
N ILE A 27 -4.51 3.31 0.75
CA ILE A 27 -5.49 3.68 -0.26
C ILE A 27 -5.46 2.65 -1.39
N GLU A 28 -6.59 2.02 -1.66
CA GLU A 28 -6.79 1.21 -2.86
C GLU A 28 -7.15 2.12 -4.03
N VAL A 29 -6.42 1.99 -5.13
CA VAL A 29 -6.63 2.69 -6.39
C VAL A 29 -7.11 1.67 -7.42
N GLU A 30 -8.38 1.74 -7.80
CA GLU A 30 -8.97 0.81 -8.76
C GLU A 30 -9.06 1.44 -10.15
N ASN A 31 -8.82 0.65 -11.19
CA ASN A 31 -9.11 1.07 -12.56
C ASN A 31 -10.54 0.64 -12.91
N PRO A 32 -11.51 1.55 -13.06
CA PRO A 32 -12.91 1.16 -13.32
C PRO A 32 -13.11 0.50 -14.69
N ASN A 33 -12.12 0.59 -15.59
CA ASN A 33 -12.16 -0.03 -16.92
C ASN A 33 -11.56 -1.43 -16.95
N THR A 34 -10.89 -1.87 -15.89
CA THR A 34 -10.32 -3.22 -15.76
C THR A 34 -10.70 -3.80 -14.39
N GLN A 35 -10.27 -5.03 -14.09
CA GLN A 35 -10.40 -5.59 -12.73
C GLN A 35 -9.16 -5.30 -11.87
N ASP A 36 -8.27 -4.44 -12.35
CA ASP A 36 -6.99 -4.19 -11.69
C ASP A 36 -7.15 -3.16 -10.57
N SER A 37 -6.48 -3.43 -9.45
CA SER A 37 -6.32 -2.50 -8.34
C SER A 37 -4.85 -2.44 -7.91
N ALA A 38 -4.46 -1.29 -7.38
CA ALA A 38 -3.16 -1.07 -6.76
C ALA A 38 -3.36 -0.49 -5.36
N VAL A 39 -2.42 -0.74 -4.45
CA VAL A 39 -2.44 -0.16 -3.11
C VAL A 39 -1.36 0.90 -3.01
N MET A 40 -1.77 2.12 -2.65
CA MET A 40 -0.86 3.18 -2.22
C MET A 40 -0.64 3.08 -0.71
N VAL A 41 0.63 3.08 -0.32
CA VAL A 41 1.12 2.99 1.05
C VAL A 41 2.37 3.85 1.19
N SER A 42 2.68 4.33 2.41
CA SER A 42 3.94 5.03 2.63
C SER A 42 5.14 4.09 2.46
N MET A 43 6.26 4.62 1.97
CA MET A 43 7.49 3.84 1.82
C MET A 43 7.99 3.30 3.17
N LYS A 44 7.83 4.07 4.24
CA LYS A 44 8.22 3.66 5.60
C LYS A 44 7.42 2.43 6.04
N ASP A 45 6.10 2.45 5.86
CA ASP A 45 5.23 1.37 6.31
C ASP A 45 5.43 0.13 5.41
N TRP A 46 5.63 0.33 4.11
CA TRP A 46 6.01 -0.76 3.19
C TRP A 46 7.28 -1.48 3.64
N LEU A 47 8.35 -0.73 3.94
CA LEU A 47 9.61 -1.31 4.40
C LEU A 47 9.44 -2.08 5.72
N GLN A 48 8.61 -1.59 6.64
CA GLN A 48 8.31 -2.30 7.89
C GLN A 48 7.56 -3.62 7.66
N ILE A 49 6.56 -3.62 6.77
CA ILE A 49 5.82 -4.82 6.39
C ILE A 49 6.78 -5.85 5.79
N VAL A 50 7.57 -5.45 4.80
CA VAL A 50 8.54 -6.35 4.15
C VAL A 50 9.56 -6.89 5.14
N ALA A 51 10.10 -6.04 6.02
CA ALA A 51 11.04 -6.48 7.05
C ALA A 51 10.41 -7.49 8.04
N THR A 52 9.12 -7.32 8.36
CA THR A 52 8.40 -8.23 9.26
C THR A 52 8.18 -9.58 8.59
N LEU A 53 7.74 -9.59 7.33
CA LEU A 53 7.54 -10.82 6.55
C LEU A 53 8.86 -11.57 6.36
N ALA A 54 9.96 -10.87 6.09
CA ALA A 54 11.28 -11.49 5.99
C ALA A 54 11.73 -12.15 7.30
N LYS A 55 11.41 -11.55 8.46
CA LYS A 55 11.72 -12.13 9.78
C LYS A 55 10.82 -13.31 10.15
N GLN A 56 9.56 -13.30 9.73
CA GLN A 56 8.65 -14.44 9.92
C GLN A 56 9.10 -15.64 9.08
N ASN A 57 9.49 -15.44 7.83
CA ASN A 57 10.01 -16.52 6.99
C ASN A 57 11.27 -17.18 7.57
N ASN A 58 12.10 -16.45 8.33
CA ASN A 58 13.24 -17.04 9.01
C ASN A 58 12.85 -17.87 10.24
N HIS A 59 11.79 -17.52 10.98
CA HIS A 59 11.31 -18.33 12.10
C HIS A 59 10.61 -19.60 11.65
N ASP A 60 9.89 -19.56 10.52
CA ASP A 60 9.20 -20.74 9.97
C ASP A 60 10.17 -21.77 9.36
N MET A 61 11.42 -21.37 9.02
CA MET A 61 12.48 -22.28 8.56
C MET A 61 13.29 -22.92 9.71
N GLU A 62 13.13 -22.49 10.96
CA GLU A 62 13.87 -23.04 12.12
C GLU A 62 13.18 -24.25 12.77
N PHE A 63 12.02 -24.70 12.24
CA PHE A 63 11.27 -25.88 12.71
C PHE A 63 11.19 -27.01 11.68
N SER A 64 12.30 -27.35 11.03
CA SER A 64 12.41 -28.55 10.16
C SER A 64 13.63 -29.39 10.49
#